data_AF-A0ABD2TX97-F1
#
_entry.id   AF-A0ABD2TX97-F1
#
_cell.length_a   1.000
_cell.length_b   1.000
_cell.length_c   1.000
_cell.angle_alpha   90.00
_cell.angle_beta   90.00
_cell.angle_gamma   90.00
#
_symmetry.space_group_name_H-M   'P 1'
#
loop_
_entity.id
_entity.type
_entity.pdbx_description
1 polymer ?
#
loop_
_entity_poly.entity_id
_entity_poly.type
_entity_poly.pdbx_seq_one_letter_code
_entity_poly.pdbx_strand_id
1 'polypeptide(L)'
;MASSTVEPKLEKKEEEVEPEVGENPTGDDEDTGAPVAPIVRLQEVAVSTGEENEHVLLDLKSKLYRFDKEGSQWKERGVGTVKLLKHKETGKVRLVMRQSKTLKICANHLVLPTMSIQEHAGNEKSCVWHAADFADGELKDETFCIRFASVENCKAFKEKVEEIAESQQTKSGESEEAGAAATELIEKLSVESKDKNDKPEDKEAPAATEEKEDKKEENADEKN
;
A
#
# COMPACT_ATOMS: atom_id res chain seq x y z
N MET A 1 23.08 2.13 -91.44
CA MET A 1 23.69 0.99 -90.74
C MET A 1 22.64 0.35 -89.86
N ALA A 2 22.41 -0.96 -89.97
CA ALA A 2 21.77 -1.82 -88.97
C ALA A 2 21.69 -3.23 -89.57
N SER A 3 22.30 -4.23 -88.93
CA SER A 3 22.05 -5.64 -89.27
C SER A 3 20.86 -6.14 -88.45
N SER A 4 20.01 -6.98 -89.05
CA SER A 4 18.96 -7.70 -88.34
C SER A 4 18.90 -9.13 -88.87
N THR A 5 19.10 -10.10 -87.99
CA THR A 5 19.16 -11.52 -88.32
C THR A 5 18.50 -12.35 -87.21
N VAL A 6 17.29 -12.83 -87.49
CA VAL A 6 16.77 -14.18 -87.18
C VAL A 6 17.00 -14.76 -85.76
N GLU A 7 15.90 -14.87 -84.99
CA GLU A 7 15.38 -16.04 -84.23
C GLU A 7 16.33 -16.96 -83.40
N PRO A 8 15.89 -17.57 -82.26
CA PRO A 8 14.59 -18.24 -82.14
C PRO A 8 13.85 -18.20 -80.78
N LYS A 9 12.69 -18.85 -80.78
CA LYS A 9 11.77 -19.08 -79.66
C LYS A 9 12.24 -20.22 -78.75
N LEU A 10 12.02 -20.08 -77.43
CA LEU A 10 12.11 -21.19 -76.48
C LEU A 10 11.03 -21.03 -75.40
N GLU A 11 10.36 -22.12 -75.04
CA GLU A 11 9.41 -22.16 -73.92
C GLU A 11 10.16 -22.24 -72.59
N LYS A 12 9.68 -21.51 -71.58
CA LYS A 12 9.96 -21.82 -70.17
C LYS A 12 8.68 -21.70 -69.35
N LYS A 13 8.45 -22.74 -68.56
CA LYS A 13 7.43 -22.86 -67.52
C LYS A 13 7.66 -21.79 -66.46
N GLU A 14 6.64 -21.01 -66.15
CA GLU A 14 6.63 -20.16 -64.95
C GLU A 14 6.34 -21.04 -63.73
N GLU A 15 7.11 -20.85 -62.67
CA GLU A 15 7.01 -21.61 -61.42
C GLU A 15 6.94 -20.60 -60.27
N GLU A 16 5.73 -20.42 -59.76
CA GLU A 16 5.41 -19.42 -58.74
C GLU A 16 5.77 -19.97 -57.36
N VAL A 17 6.87 -19.46 -56.79
CA VAL A 17 7.40 -19.91 -55.49
C VAL A 17 6.90 -18.97 -54.40
N GLU A 18 5.81 -19.33 -53.75
CA GLU A 18 5.43 -18.73 -52.47
C GLU A 18 6.44 -19.10 -51.36
N PRO A 19 6.70 -18.22 -50.39
CA PRO A 19 7.61 -18.52 -49.29
C PRO A 19 6.97 -19.50 -48.31
N GLU A 20 7.64 -20.61 -48.01
CA GLU A 20 7.19 -21.56 -46.98
C GLU A 20 7.09 -20.86 -45.61
N VAL A 21 5.86 -20.67 -45.14
CA VAL A 21 5.59 -20.26 -43.75
C VAL A 21 5.86 -21.48 -42.88
N GLY A 22 6.97 -21.46 -42.15
CA GLY A 22 7.31 -22.53 -41.22
C GLY A 22 6.22 -22.70 -40.16
N GLU A 23 5.48 -23.81 -40.25
CA GLU A 23 4.53 -24.22 -39.23
C GLU A 23 5.29 -24.49 -37.93
N ASN A 24 5.20 -23.55 -36.98
CA ASN A 24 5.43 -23.90 -35.59
C ASN A 24 4.38 -24.96 -35.24
N PRO A 25 4.76 -26.16 -34.77
CA PRO A 25 3.76 -27.13 -34.35
C PRO A 25 2.96 -26.52 -33.22
N THR A 26 1.68 -26.22 -33.48
CA THR A 26 0.71 -25.99 -32.43
C THR A 26 0.71 -27.26 -31.60
N GLY A 27 1.12 -27.16 -30.34
CA GLY A 27 0.88 -28.22 -29.39
C GLY A 27 -0.63 -28.34 -29.25
N ASP A 28 -1.22 -29.35 -29.90
CA ASP A 28 -2.49 -29.88 -29.45
C ASP A 28 -2.29 -30.31 -28.00
N ASP A 29 -2.83 -29.52 -27.08
CA ASP A 29 -3.10 -29.96 -25.72
C ASP A 29 -4.11 -31.11 -25.84
N GLU A 30 -3.61 -32.35 -26.03
CA GLU A 30 -4.43 -33.55 -26.12
C GLU A 30 -5.28 -33.67 -24.84
N ASP A 31 -6.54 -33.23 -24.91
CA ASP A 31 -7.52 -33.50 -23.87
C ASP A 31 -7.77 -35.01 -23.86
N THR A 32 -7.00 -35.69 -23.02
CA THR A 32 -7.04 -37.13 -22.77
C THR A 32 -8.42 -37.63 -22.34
N GLY A 33 -9.40 -36.75 -22.08
CA GLY A 33 -10.74 -37.10 -21.64
C GLY A 33 -10.77 -37.75 -20.25
N ALA A 34 -9.65 -37.71 -19.53
CA ALA A 34 -9.48 -38.38 -18.25
C ALA A 34 -10.38 -37.72 -17.18
N PRO A 35 -11.35 -38.45 -16.59
CA PRO A 35 -12.28 -37.86 -15.63
C PRO A 35 -11.57 -37.54 -14.31
N VAL A 36 -11.20 -36.26 -14.13
CA VAL A 36 -10.54 -35.76 -12.91
C VAL A 36 -11.51 -35.81 -11.73
N ALA A 37 -11.36 -36.82 -10.88
CA ALA A 37 -12.13 -36.94 -9.65
C ALA A 37 -11.79 -35.80 -8.67
N PRO A 38 -12.77 -35.07 -8.10
CA PRO A 38 -12.50 -33.99 -7.15
C PRO A 38 -11.80 -34.49 -5.87
N ILE A 39 -10.54 -34.08 -5.69
CA ILE A 39 -9.71 -34.44 -4.52
C ILE A 39 -10.32 -33.88 -3.22
N VAL A 40 -10.94 -32.70 -3.29
CA VAL A 40 -11.60 -32.03 -2.16
C VAL A 40 -12.97 -31.53 -2.60
N ARG A 41 -13.97 -31.66 -1.73
CA ARG A 41 -15.26 -30.98 -1.87
C ARG A 41 -15.25 -29.71 -1.03
N LEU A 42 -15.21 -28.55 -1.68
CA LEU A 42 -15.37 -27.27 -1.00
C LEU A 42 -16.86 -27.06 -0.66
N GLN A 43 -17.12 -26.46 0.50
CA GLN A 43 -18.43 -25.93 0.85
C GLN A 43 -18.50 -24.45 0.44
N GLU A 44 -19.68 -24.00 0.04
CA GLU A 44 -19.92 -22.56 -0.14
C GLU A 44 -19.94 -21.87 1.22
N VAL A 45 -19.19 -20.78 1.34
CA VAL A 45 -19.06 -19.98 2.58
C VAL A 45 -19.42 -18.55 2.24
N ALA A 46 -20.30 -17.94 3.05
CA ALA A 46 -20.64 -16.53 2.90
C ALA A 46 -19.42 -15.64 3.21
N VAL A 47 -18.96 -14.87 2.23
CA VAL A 47 -17.78 -13.99 2.37
C VAL A 47 -18.22 -12.55 2.59
N SER A 48 -17.94 -12.01 3.79
CA SER A 48 -17.99 -10.57 4.06
C SER A 48 -16.76 -9.86 3.49
N THR A 49 -16.95 -8.66 2.95
CA THR A 49 -15.88 -7.79 2.45
C THR A 49 -15.11 -7.08 3.57
N GLY A 50 -15.75 -6.84 4.71
CA GLY A 50 -15.26 -5.99 5.78
C GLY A 50 -15.45 -4.49 5.51
N GLU A 51 -16.30 -4.13 4.54
CA GLU A 51 -16.64 -2.75 4.13
C GLU A 51 -18.13 -2.41 4.42
N GLU A 52 -18.90 -3.35 4.99
CA GLU A 52 -20.36 -3.27 5.15
C GLU A 52 -20.82 -2.13 6.08
N ASN A 53 -19.99 -1.76 7.05
CA ASN A 53 -20.27 -0.70 8.04
C ASN A 53 -19.74 0.67 7.63
N GLU A 54 -19.47 0.89 6.34
CA GLU A 54 -18.89 2.12 5.82
C GLU A 54 -19.75 2.77 4.72
N HIS A 55 -19.48 4.05 4.46
CA HIS A 55 -20.00 4.81 3.33
C HIS A 55 -18.86 5.15 2.36
N VAL A 56 -19.07 4.90 1.07
CA VAL A 56 -18.12 5.28 0.01
C VAL A 56 -18.20 6.78 -0.23
N LEU A 57 -17.10 7.50 0.02
CA LEU A 57 -16.95 8.93 -0.26
C LEU A 57 -16.34 9.20 -1.65
N LEU A 58 -15.60 8.23 -2.18
CA LEU A 58 -14.93 8.24 -3.48
C LEU A 58 -14.72 6.79 -3.94
N ASP A 59 -14.91 6.53 -5.23
CA ASP A 59 -14.57 5.27 -5.91
C ASP A 59 -13.97 5.63 -7.28
N LEU A 60 -12.68 5.32 -7.51
CA LEU A 60 -11.97 5.65 -8.74
C LEU A 60 -11.05 4.52 -9.20
N LYS A 61 -10.98 4.32 -10.53
CA LYS A 61 -10.03 3.39 -11.15
C LYS A 61 -8.63 4.00 -11.24
N SER A 62 -7.64 3.25 -10.77
CA SER A 62 -6.25 3.71 -10.62
C SER A 62 -5.23 2.56 -10.72
N LYS A 63 -3.95 2.94 -10.82
CA LYS A 63 -2.78 2.07 -10.64
C LYS A 63 -1.95 2.63 -9.48
N LEU A 64 -1.55 1.76 -8.56
CA LEU A 64 -0.79 2.10 -7.37
C LEU A 64 0.63 1.54 -7.44
N TYR A 65 1.59 2.35 -7.03
CA TYR A 65 3.00 2.02 -6.88
C TYR A 65 3.42 2.27 -5.42
N ARG A 66 4.35 1.45 -4.93
CA ARG A 66 5.10 1.66 -3.68
C ARG A 66 6.53 2.09 -4.05
N PHE A 67 7.09 3.05 -3.33
CA PHE A 67 8.53 3.30 -3.39
C PHE A 67 9.29 2.21 -2.63
N ASP A 68 10.21 1.55 -3.31
CA ASP A 68 11.19 0.66 -2.70
C ASP A 68 12.38 1.48 -2.20
N LYS A 69 12.57 1.51 -0.88
CA LYS A 69 13.62 2.25 -0.18
C LYS A 69 15.01 1.64 -0.40
N GLU A 70 15.11 0.34 -0.64
CA GLU A 70 16.39 -0.35 -0.88
C GLU A 70 16.82 -0.20 -2.35
N GLY A 71 15.91 -0.52 -3.28
CA GLY A 71 16.13 -0.37 -4.72
C GLY A 71 16.00 1.06 -5.26
N SER A 72 15.70 2.05 -4.41
CA SER A 72 15.43 3.47 -4.73
C SER A 72 14.50 3.68 -5.94
N GLN A 73 13.43 2.88 -6.06
CA GLN A 73 12.63 2.78 -7.28
C GLN A 73 11.12 2.58 -7.02
N TRP A 74 10.28 2.98 -7.97
CA TRP A 74 8.84 2.72 -7.91
C TRP A 74 8.50 1.30 -8.39
N LYS A 75 7.95 0.46 -7.51
CA LYS A 75 7.44 -0.88 -7.83
C LYS A 75 5.90 -0.86 -7.88
N GLU A 76 5.31 -1.53 -8.86
CA GLU A 76 3.84 -1.61 -8.97
C GLU A 76 3.25 -2.49 -7.85
N ARG A 77 2.21 -2.00 -7.16
CA ARG A 77 1.55 -2.68 -6.04
C ARG A 77 0.13 -3.17 -6.39
N GLY A 78 -0.55 -2.52 -7.34
CA GLY A 78 -1.85 -2.99 -7.83
C GLY A 78 -2.51 -2.12 -8.90
N VAL A 79 -3.46 -2.70 -9.62
CA VAL A 79 -4.32 -1.99 -10.59
C VAL A 79 -5.77 -2.34 -10.31
N GLY A 80 -6.62 -1.35 -10.08
CA GLY A 80 -8.02 -1.60 -9.73
C GLY A 80 -8.73 -0.35 -9.25
N THR A 81 -9.54 -0.50 -8.21
CA THR A 81 -10.35 0.59 -7.66
C THR A 81 -9.80 0.98 -6.29
N VAL A 82 -9.51 2.28 -6.13
CA VAL A 82 -9.31 2.92 -4.82
C VAL A 82 -10.64 3.49 -4.33
N LYS A 83 -10.94 3.28 -3.06
CA LYS A 83 -12.07 3.87 -2.36
C LYS A 83 -11.60 4.67 -1.15
N LEU A 84 -12.36 5.70 -0.79
CA LEU A 84 -12.31 6.34 0.51
C LEU A 84 -13.58 5.96 1.27
N LEU A 85 -13.43 5.26 2.40
CA LEU A 85 -14.50 4.61 3.15
C LEU A 85 -14.63 5.23 4.54
N LYS A 86 -15.81 5.78 4.85
CA LYS A 86 -16.13 6.41 6.14
C LYS A 86 -16.95 5.46 7.01
N HIS A 87 -16.45 5.09 8.18
CA HIS A 87 -17.17 4.23 9.11
C HIS A 87 -18.41 4.93 9.70
N LYS A 88 -19.54 4.22 9.72
CA LYS A 88 -20.87 4.75 10.06
C LYS A 88 -20.94 5.32 11.48
N GLU A 89 -20.36 4.60 12.44
CA GLU A 89 -20.48 4.92 13.87
C GLU A 89 -19.36 5.85 14.35
N THR A 90 -18.12 5.57 13.94
CA THR A 90 -16.92 6.25 14.47
C THR A 90 -16.49 7.45 13.65
N GLY A 91 -17.07 7.68 12.46
CA GLY A 91 -16.77 8.81 11.58
C GLY A 91 -15.35 8.84 10.97
N LYS A 92 -14.47 7.91 11.37
CA LYS A 92 -13.12 7.72 10.84
C LYS A 92 -13.19 7.32 9.36
N VAL A 93 -12.17 7.70 8.60
CA VAL A 93 -12.07 7.40 7.17
C VAL A 93 -10.79 6.63 6.88
N ARG A 94 -10.89 5.59 6.03
CA ARG A 94 -9.73 4.86 5.48
C ARG A 94 -9.72 4.86 3.97
N LEU A 95 -8.53 4.82 3.40
CA LEU A 95 -8.29 4.45 2.01
C LEU A 95 -8.21 2.92 1.93
N VAL A 96 -9.00 2.32 1.05
CA VAL A 96 -8.90 0.89 0.70
C VAL A 96 -8.77 0.78 -0.82
N MET A 97 -7.77 0.05 -1.30
CA MET A 97 -7.62 -0.26 -2.72
C MET A 97 -7.55 -1.77 -2.92
N ARG A 98 -8.31 -2.28 -3.90
CA ARG A 98 -8.30 -3.70 -4.29
C ARG A 98 -7.87 -3.87 -5.74
N GLN A 99 -7.09 -4.92 -5.99
CA GLN A 99 -6.67 -5.34 -7.32
C GLN A 99 -7.83 -5.88 -8.16
N SER A 100 -7.85 -5.54 -9.44
CA SER A 100 -8.76 -6.10 -10.44
C SER A 100 -8.57 -7.61 -10.56
N LYS A 101 -9.66 -8.34 -10.81
CA LYS A 101 -9.72 -9.82 -10.92
C LYS A 101 -9.41 -10.58 -9.62
N THR A 102 -8.31 -10.28 -8.94
CA THR A 102 -7.86 -11.01 -7.73
C THR A 102 -8.55 -10.55 -6.45
N LEU A 103 -9.11 -9.34 -6.42
CA LEU A 103 -9.76 -8.68 -5.27
C LEU A 103 -8.89 -8.53 -4.00
N LYS A 104 -7.60 -8.86 -4.11
CA LYS A 104 -6.59 -8.68 -3.06
C LYS A 104 -6.46 -7.19 -2.72
N ILE A 105 -6.38 -6.90 -1.42
CA ILE A 105 -6.09 -5.56 -0.93
C ILE A 105 -4.64 -5.21 -1.33
N CYS A 106 -4.42 -3.97 -1.76
CA CYS A 106 -3.11 -3.45 -2.12
C CYS A 106 -2.78 -2.07 -1.51
N ALA A 107 -3.76 -1.46 -0.82
CA ALA A 107 -3.59 -0.43 0.20
C ALA A 107 -4.77 -0.51 1.18
N ASN A 108 -4.52 -0.30 2.48
CA ASN A 108 -5.51 -0.24 3.56
C ASN A 108 -4.91 0.58 4.73
N HIS A 109 -5.24 1.87 4.81
CA HIS A 109 -4.76 2.78 5.84
C HIS A 109 -5.77 3.88 6.19
N LEU A 110 -5.72 4.40 7.41
CA LEU A 110 -6.51 5.57 7.82
C LEU A 110 -6.04 6.84 7.10
N VAL A 111 -6.99 7.70 6.75
CA VAL A 111 -6.68 9.09 6.37
C VAL A 111 -6.50 9.89 7.67
N LEU A 112 -5.27 10.29 7.96
CA LEU A 112 -4.91 11.01 9.19
C LEU A 112 -4.90 12.53 8.95
N PRO A 113 -5.15 13.37 9.98
CA PRO A 113 -4.99 14.82 9.90
C PRO A 113 -3.63 15.30 9.35
N THR A 114 -2.57 14.52 9.56
CA THR A 114 -1.21 14.81 9.14
C THR A 114 -0.86 14.28 7.74
N MET A 115 -1.82 13.67 7.03
CA MET A 115 -1.60 13.13 5.68
C MET A 115 -1.62 14.24 4.63
N SER A 116 -0.48 14.48 3.98
CA SER A 116 -0.36 15.40 2.85
C SER A 116 -0.23 14.62 1.54
N ILE A 117 -1.00 15.02 0.52
CA ILE A 117 -0.92 14.46 -0.84
C ILE A 117 -0.26 15.49 -1.78
N GLN A 118 0.86 15.10 -2.36
CA GLN A 118 1.66 15.93 -3.26
C GLN A 118 1.46 15.50 -4.71
N GLU A 119 1.42 16.44 -5.66
CA GLU A 119 1.37 16.09 -7.08
C GLU A 119 2.72 15.54 -7.55
N HIS A 120 2.71 14.50 -8.38
CA HIS A 120 3.95 13.86 -8.84
C HIS A 120 4.64 14.75 -9.88
N ALA A 121 5.87 15.19 -9.59
CA ALA A 121 6.68 15.96 -10.53
C ALA A 121 6.77 15.23 -11.89
N GLY A 122 6.36 15.91 -12.97
CA GLY A 122 6.33 15.34 -14.33
C GLY A 122 5.12 14.47 -14.69
N ASN A 123 4.11 14.29 -13.82
CA ASN A 123 2.87 13.61 -14.19
C ASN A 123 1.65 14.10 -13.37
N GLU A 124 0.88 15.04 -13.93
CA GLU A 124 -0.36 15.60 -13.35
C GLU A 124 -1.46 14.56 -13.08
N LYS A 125 -1.40 13.37 -13.71
CA LYS A 125 -2.32 12.26 -13.44
C LYS A 125 -1.91 11.42 -12.24
N SER A 126 -0.86 11.82 -11.52
CA SER A 126 -0.32 11.12 -10.36
C SER A 126 -0.10 12.02 -9.15
N CYS A 127 -0.26 11.42 -7.98
CA CYS A 127 0.05 12.04 -6.71
C CYS A 127 0.70 11.03 -5.73
N VAL A 128 1.41 11.57 -4.75
CA VAL A 128 2.35 10.88 -3.86
C VAL A 128 2.03 11.22 -2.41
N TRP A 129 2.07 10.23 -1.52
CA TRP A 129 1.88 10.43 -0.08
C TRP A 129 2.59 9.35 0.74
N HIS A 130 2.58 9.51 2.06
CA HIS A 130 3.13 8.54 3.02
C HIS A 130 2.01 8.02 3.91
N ALA A 131 2.01 6.72 4.23
CA ALA A 131 1.04 6.12 5.12
C ALA A 131 1.59 4.87 5.83
N ALA A 132 1.12 4.65 7.07
CA ALA A 132 1.25 3.37 7.75
C ALA A 132 0.13 2.43 7.26
N ASP A 133 0.49 1.47 6.41
CA ASP A 133 -0.44 0.63 5.64
C ASP A 133 -0.52 -0.81 6.15
N PHE A 134 -1.71 -1.41 6.05
CA PHE A 134 -2.03 -2.75 6.56
C PHE A 134 -2.51 -3.73 5.46
N ALA A 135 -2.18 -3.49 4.18
CA ALA A 135 -2.61 -4.36 3.08
C ALA A 135 -2.04 -5.79 3.14
N ASP A 136 -0.87 -5.97 3.75
CA ASP A 136 -0.20 -7.27 3.89
C ASP A 136 -0.60 -8.03 5.17
N GLY A 137 -1.46 -7.45 6.04
CA GLY A 137 -1.81 -8.01 7.36
C GLY A 137 -0.85 -7.64 8.50
N GLU A 138 0.10 -6.74 8.22
CA GLU A 138 1.07 -6.16 9.15
C GLU A 138 1.23 -4.67 8.82
N LEU A 139 1.53 -3.82 9.81
CA LEU A 139 1.57 -2.36 9.64
C LEU A 139 2.96 -1.91 9.13
N LYS A 140 3.00 -1.21 7.99
CA LYS A 140 4.25 -0.79 7.31
C LYS A 140 4.21 0.67 6.87
N ASP A 141 5.29 1.42 7.14
CA ASP A 141 5.46 2.78 6.63
C ASP A 141 5.87 2.78 5.15
N GLU A 142 4.87 2.95 4.28
CA GLU A 142 5.04 2.95 2.83
C GLU A 142 4.88 4.37 2.24
N THR A 143 5.70 4.67 1.23
CA THR A 143 5.50 5.82 0.34
C THR A 143 4.76 5.33 -0.90
N PHE A 144 3.59 5.90 -1.17
CA PHE A 144 2.74 5.54 -2.31
C PHE A 144 2.81 6.57 -3.42
N CYS A 145 2.67 6.11 -4.65
CA CYS A 145 2.32 6.92 -5.82
C CYS A 145 1.12 6.28 -6.50
N ILE A 146 0.05 7.03 -6.71
CA ILE A 146 -1.14 6.58 -7.44
C ILE A 146 -1.21 7.27 -8.79
N ARG A 147 -1.73 6.59 -9.81
CA ARG A 147 -1.96 7.14 -11.15
C ARG A 147 -3.40 6.87 -11.59
N PHE A 148 -4.08 7.94 -12.02
CA PHE A 148 -5.44 7.89 -12.54
C PHE A 148 -5.45 7.95 -14.08
N ALA A 149 -6.61 7.69 -14.68
CA ALA A 149 -6.79 7.79 -16.13
C ALA A 149 -6.74 9.24 -16.66
N SER A 150 -7.15 10.20 -15.84
CA SER A 150 -7.30 11.62 -16.18
C SER A 150 -6.76 12.52 -15.06
N VAL A 151 -6.59 13.82 -15.32
CA VAL A 151 -6.06 14.79 -14.35
C VAL A 151 -7.14 15.19 -13.34
N GLU A 152 -8.39 15.26 -13.80
CA GLU A 152 -9.58 15.57 -13.01
C GLU A 152 -9.78 14.53 -11.89
N ASN A 153 -9.60 13.24 -12.21
CA ASN A 153 -9.64 12.16 -11.22
C ASN A 153 -8.49 12.24 -10.20
N CYS A 154 -7.32 12.75 -10.60
CA CYS A 154 -6.18 12.97 -9.69
C CYS A 154 -6.47 14.11 -8.71
N LYS A 155 -6.99 15.23 -9.22
CA LYS A 155 -7.39 16.41 -8.42
C LYS A 155 -8.54 16.07 -7.48
N ALA A 156 -9.62 15.47 -7.97
CA ALA A 156 -10.76 15.07 -7.15
C ALA A 156 -10.39 14.05 -6.05
N PHE A 157 -9.38 13.19 -6.28
CA PHE A 157 -8.83 12.33 -5.22
C PHE A 157 -8.05 13.12 -4.18
N LYS A 158 -7.11 13.98 -4.62
CA LYS A 158 -6.30 14.83 -3.73
C LYS A 158 -7.19 15.74 -2.87
N GLU A 159 -8.05 16.53 -3.51
CA GLU A 159 -9.00 17.45 -2.86
C GLU A 159 -9.87 16.72 -1.84
N LYS A 160 -10.37 15.52 -2.18
CA LYS A 160 -11.20 14.74 -1.25
C LYS A 160 -10.40 14.20 -0.06
N VAL A 161 -9.15 13.77 -0.24
CA VAL A 161 -8.30 13.34 0.89
C VAL A 161 -7.93 14.52 1.79
N GLU A 162 -7.63 15.69 1.22
CA GLU A 162 -7.33 16.92 1.97
C GLU A 162 -8.54 17.38 2.79
N GLU A 163 -9.74 17.47 2.18
CA GLU A 163 -11.02 17.71 2.87
C GLU A 163 -11.26 16.71 4.02
N ILE A 164 -10.96 15.43 3.80
CA ILE A 164 -11.12 14.40 4.82
C ILE A 164 -10.13 14.62 5.97
N ALA A 165 -8.85 14.86 5.70
CA ALA A 165 -7.82 15.07 6.71
C ALA A 165 -8.13 16.27 7.61
N GLU A 166 -8.49 17.41 7.03
CA GLU A 166 -8.97 18.60 7.75
C GLU A 166 -10.20 18.27 8.62
N SER A 167 -11.17 17.51 8.06
CA SER A 167 -12.39 17.11 8.79
C SER A 167 -12.16 16.09 9.91
N GLN A 168 -11.00 15.41 9.96
CA GLN A 168 -10.60 14.58 11.09
C GLN A 168 -9.94 15.45 12.18
N GLN A 169 -9.19 16.49 11.81
CA GLN A 169 -8.45 17.33 12.76
C GLN A 169 -9.39 18.09 13.70
N THR A 170 -10.49 18.64 13.19
CA THR A 170 -11.51 19.32 13.99
C THR A 170 -12.15 18.39 15.02
N LYS A 171 -12.48 17.15 14.60
CA LYS A 171 -13.12 16.14 15.47
C LYS A 171 -12.20 15.57 16.55
N SER A 172 -10.88 15.55 16.33
CA SER A 172 -9.95 15.21 17.41
C SER A 172 -10.05 16.19 18.58
N GLY A 173 -10.20 17.50 18.31
CA GLY A 173 -10.38 18.51 19.35
C GLY A 173 -11.68 18.33 20.16
N GLU A 174 -12.80 18.04 19.48
CA GLU A 174 -14.09 17.75 20.14
C GLU A 174 -14.05 16.42 20.93
N SER A 175 -13.16 15.48 20.56
CA SER A 175 -13.06 14.17 21.22
C SER A 175 -12.18 14.17 22.48
N GLU A 176 -11.31 15.16 22.69
CA GLU A 176 -10.46 15.22 23.89
C GLU A 176 -11.26 15.55 25.16
N GLU A 177 -12.32 16.36 25.05
CA GLU A 177 -13.22 16.69 26.17
C GLU A 177 -13.98 15.44 26.67
N ALA A 178 -14.35 14.52 25.77
CA ALA A 178 -14.89 13.21 26.11
C ALA A 178 -13.83 12.24 26.68
N GLY A 179 -12.56 12.36 26.24
CA GLY A 179 -11.45 11.57 26.76
C GLY A 179 -11.13 11.89 28.23
N ALA A 180 -11.10 13.17 28.58
CA ALA A 180 -10.86 13.64 29.95
C ALA A 180 -11.89 13.08 30.95
N ALA A 181 -13.17 13.05 30.57
CA ALA A 181 -14.24 12.48 31.39
C ALA A 181 -14.08 10.97 31.65
N ALA A 182 -13.50 10.22 30.71
CA ALA A 182 -13.23 8.79 30.89
C ALA A 182 -12.11 8.54 31.92
N THR A 183 -11.06 9.37 31.92
CA THR A 183 -10.00 9.31 32.95
C THR A 183 -10.50 9.67 34.35
N GLU A 184 -11.33 10.70 34.50
CA GLU A 184 -11.94 11.03 35.81
C GLU A 184 -12.77 9.87 36.37
N LEU A 185 -13.52 9.15 35.52
CA LEU A 185 -14.35 8.02 35.95
C LEU A 185 -13.52 6.81 36.41
N ILE A 186 -12.34 6.60 35.83
CA ILE A 186 -11.42 5.54 36.24
C ILE A 186 -10.78 5.89 37.60
N GLU A 187 -10.35 7.13 37.79
CA GLU A 187 -9.76 7.60 39.05
C GLU A 187 -10.78 7.53 40.21
N LYS A 188 -12.03 7.93 39.96
CA LYS A 188 -13.14 7.87 40.92
C LYS A 188 -13.59 6.46 41.30
N LEU A 189 -13.18 5.41 40.57
CA LEU A 189 -13.44 4.01 40.92
C LEU A 189 -12.34 3.35 41.77
N SER A 190 -11.23 4.04 42.05
CA SER A 190 -10.05 3.45 42.69
C SER A 190 -9.64 4.13 44.00
N VAL A 191 -10.44 3.93 45.07
CA VAL A 191 -9.96 3.67 46.45
C VAL A 191 -11.18 3.50 47.39
N GLU A 192 -11.39 2.29 47.90
CA GLU A 192 -11.92 2.11 49.26
C GLU A 192 -11.50 0.74 49.85
N SER A 193 -10.37 0.71 50.56
CA SER A 193 -9.98 -0.37 51.49
C SER A 193 -8.85 0.09 52.41
N LYS A 194 -9.24 0.47 53.62
CA LYS A 194 -8.39 0.74 54.80
C LYS A 194 -8.97 -0.12 55.95
N ASP A 195 -8.26 -0.50 57.01
CA ASP A 195 -7.08 0.11 57.63
C ASP A 195 -6.42 -0.84 58.66
N LYS A 196 -5.13 -0.59 59.03
CA LYS A 196 -4.39 -1.10 60.24
C LYS A 196 -4.19 -2.64 60.39
N ASN A 197 -3.22 -3.17 61.14
CA ASN A 197 -2.03 -2.65 61.89
C ASN A 197 -0.85 -3.65 61.65
N ASP A 198 0.43 -3.48 62.02
CA ASP A 198 1.02 -2.90 63.24
C ASP A 198 2.48 -2.36 63.05
N LYS A 199 3.22 -2.09 64.14
CA LYS A 199 4.37 -1.16 64.23
C LYS A 199 5.77 -1.86 64.43
N PRO A 200 6.89 -1.24 64.90
CA PRO A 200 8.11 -1.00 64.10
C PRO A 200 9.45 -1.56 64.69
N GLU A 201 10.58 -0.92 64.33
CA GLU A 201 11.98 -1.01 64.86
C GLU A 201 12.87 -2.16 64.27
N ASP A 202 14.17 -1.98 63.97
CA ASP A 202 15.12 -0.85 64.15
C ASP A 202 16.37 -0.91 63.20
N LYS A 203 17.00 0.25 62.90
CA LYS A 203 18.42 0.53 62.43
C LYS A 203 19.03 -0.26 61.21
N GLU A 204 20.14 0.13 60.54
CA GLU A 204 21.13 1.23 60.66
C GLU A 204 21.74 1.65 59.28
N ALA A 205 22.66 2.64 59.24
CA ALA A 205 23.43 3.16 58.07
C ALA A 205 24.83 3.65 58.55
N PRO A 206 25.82 4.19 57.76
CA PRO A 206 25.97 4.52 56.32
C PRO A 206 26.96 3.54 55.60
N ALA A 207 27.87 3.81 54.63
CA ALA A 207 28.47 4.93 53.86
C ALA A 207 29.02 4.39 52.49
N ALA A 208 29.41 5.11 51.42
CA ALA A 208 29.82 6.50 51.09
C ALA A 208 31.34 6.75 50.89
N THR A 209 31.81 6.76 49.62
CA THR A 209 32.95 7.45 48.93
C THR A 209 32.91 6.99 47.45
N GLU A 210 33.06 7.75 46.36
CA GLU A 210 33.87 8.93 45.94
C GLU A 210 35.30 8.66 45.41
N GLU A 211 35.50 8.94 44.12
CA GLU A 211 36.66 9.50 43.35
C GLU A 211 36.55 9.05 41.86
N LYS A 212 36.82 9.80 40.77
CA LYS A 212 37.83 10.84 40.39
C LYS A 212 39.25 10.25 40.22
N GLU A 213 40.20 10.73 39.40
CA GLU A 213 40.32 11.71 38.28
C GLU A 213 41.66 11.36 37.53
N ASP A 214 42.07 11.76 36.32
CA ASP A 214 41.66 12.70 35.25
C ASP A 214 42.51 12.38 33.96
N LYS A 215 42.27 13.05 32.81
CA LYS A 215 43.13 13.20 31.60
C LYS A 215 43.37 11.99 30.66
N LYS A 216 44.00 12.15 29.46
CA LYS A 216 44.05 13.17 28.37
C LYS A 216 45.17 12.70 27.40
N GLU A 217 45.16 13.23 26.18
CA GLU A 217 46.25 13.29 25.18
C GLU A 217 46.20 12.18 24.12
N GLU A 218 46.01 12.44 22.81
CA GLU A 218 46.44 13.53 21.89
C GLU A 218 47.75 13.21 21.16
N ASN A 219 47.64 12.69 19.94
CA ASN A 219 48.50 13.12 18.83
C ASN A 219 47.86 12.89 17.46
N ALA A 220 48.52 13.39 16.41
CA ALA A 220 47.98 13.55 15.06
C ALA A 220 48.66 12.63 14.01
N ASP A 221 48.44 12.97 12.73
CA ASP A 221 49.08 12.44 11.52
C ASP A 221 48.76 10.97 11.12
N GLU A 222 48.79 10.57 9.84
CA GLU A 222 49.07 11.33 8.60
C GLU A 222 48.19 10.87 7.41
N LYS A 223 48.47 11.42 6.22
CA LYS A 223 47.93 11.09 4.89
C LYS A 223 47.68 9.58 4.65
N ASN A 224 46.63 9.23 3.90
CA ASN A 224 46.67 9.18 2.42
C ASN A 224 45.29 8.97 1.78
#